data_AF-A0A8W8I0K2-F1
#
_entry.id   AF-A0A8W8I0K2-F1
#
_cell.length_a   1.000
_cell.length_b   1.000
_cell.length_c   1.000
_cell.angle_alpha   90.00
_cell.angle_beta   90.00
_cell.angle_gamma   90.00
#
_symmetry.space_group_name_H-M   'P 1'
#
loop_
_entity.id
_entity.type
_entity.pdbx_description
1 polymer ?
#
loop_
_entity_poly.entity_id
_entity_poly.type
_entity_poly.pdbx_seq_one_letter_code
_entity_poly.pdbx_strand_id
1 'polypeptide(L)'
;MATRSVLRFSGSINHLLGPLLSRRSPALTCSVNLKTKAFETENERQKSLVPYRTQSTDARAQVVQPGPREPYSPHQHPENNMDFVMARADDLLNWGRRTSIWPMTFGLACCAVEMMHFAAPRYDMDRFGIVFRASPRHCDVMIVAGTLTNKMAPALRRVYDQMPNPRWVISMGSCANGGGYYHYSYSVVRGCDRIVPVDIYVPGCPPTAEALLYAFLQLQKKIKRMKACQNWYRRNYYNPKKRGMLIEPKDVPFQKLFNLVKMKAQPKPLD
;
A
#
# COMPACT_ATOMS: atom_id res chain seq x y z
N MET A 1 8.77 0.60 -56.87
CA MET A 1 8.75 1.95 -56.25
C MET A 1 8.69 1.76 -54.74
N ALA A 2 9.82 1.46 -54.09
CA ALA A 2 10.82 2.40 -53.54
C ALA A 2 10.31 3.11 -52.27
N THR A 3 10.97 3.14 -51.10
CA THR A 3 12.15 2.44 -50.56
C THR A 3 12.14 2.69 -49.03
N ARG A 4 12.63 1.71 -48.27
CA ARG A 4 12.97 1.76 -46.84
C ARG A 4 14.18 2.68 -46.60
N SER A 5 14.22 3.44 -45.50
CA SER A 5 15.49 3.97 -44.98
C SER A 5 15.48 4.05 -43.45
N VAL A 6 16.32 3.18 -42.89
CA VAL A 6 16.79 3.13 -41.50
C VAL A 6 18.08 3.95 -41.45
N LEU A 7 18.22 4.87 -40.50
CA LEU A 7 19.51 5.51 -40.20
C LEU A 7 19.92 5.21 -38.77
N ARG A 8 20.87 4.28 -38.64
CA ARG A 8 21.81 4.17 -37.52
C ARG A 8 22.95 5.15 -37.78
N PHE A 9 23.34 5.92 -36.79
CA PHE A 9 24.65 6.59 -36.77
C PHE A 9 25.48 6.01 -35.63
N SER A 10 26.56 5.36 -36.01
CA SER A 10 27.66 4.93 -35.15
C SER A 10 28.76 5.98 -35.26
N GLY A 11 29.37 6.35 -34.15
CA GLY A 11 30.57 7.19 -34.14
C GLY A 11 31.18 7.22 -32.76
N SER A 12 32.38 6.68 -32.64
CA SER A 12 33.16 6.52 -31.41
C SER A 12 34.46 7.32 -31.51
N ILE A 13 35.11 7.49 -30.35
CA ILE A 13 36.55 7.77 -30.13
C ILE A 13 36.97 9.24 -29.98
N ASN A 14 37.12 9.61 -28.70
CA ASN A 14 38.28 10.22 -28.04
C ASN A 14 38.98 11.43 -28.68
N HIS A 15 39.02 12.54 -27.95
CA HIS A 15 40.20 13.39 -27.89
C HIS A 15 40.32 14.13 -26.54
N LEU A 16 41.38 13.76 -25.81
CA LEU A 16 42.30 14.60 -25.02
C LEU A 16 41.85 15.35 -23.74
N LEU A 17 42.41 14.85 -22.62
CA LEU A 17 43.25 15.54 -21.62
C LEU A 17 42.73 16.80 -20.89
N GLY A 18 42.61 16.71 -19.55
CA GLY A 18 42.69 17.87 -18.62
C GLY A 18 44.13 18.37 -18.42
N PRO A 19 44.54 18.96 -17.26
CA PRO A 19 43.81 19.28 -16.02
C PRO A 19 44.24 20.64 -15.36
N LEU A 20 43.86 20.81 -14.07
CA LEU A 20 44.57 21.53 -12.99
C LEU A 20 44.35 23.04 -12.71
N LEU A 21 44.06 23.29 -11.41
CA LEU A 21 44.53 24.39 -10.54
C LEU A 21 43.89 25.78 -10.78
N SER A 22 43.11 26.37 -9.88
CA SER A 22 43.35 26.77 -8.47
C SER A 22 43.29 28.31 -8.36
N ARG A 23 42.62 28.77 -7.30
CA ARG A 23 42.75 30.06 -6.58
C ARG A 23 41.95 31.31 -7.03
N ARG A 24 41.09 31.69 -6.07
CA ARG A 24 40.93 33.01 -5.40
C ARG A 24 40.24 34.17 -6.15
N SER A 25 39.13 34.58 -5.51
CA SER A 25 38.38 35.85 -5.47
C SER A 25 39.22 37.10 -5.10
N PRO A 26 38.67 38.34 -4.94
CA PRO A 26 37.46 39.01 -5.48
C PRO A 26 37.73 40.45 -6.04
N ALA A 27 36.76 41.08 -6.72
CA ALA A 27 36.69 42.55 -6.89
C ALA A 27 35.20 42.96 -6.94
N LEU A 28 34.64 43.64 -5.93
CA LEU A 28 34.64 45.10 -5.69
C LEU A 28 33.99 45.93 -6.81
N THR A 29 33.00 46.73 -6.40
CA THR A 29 32.45 48.01 -6.93
C THR A 29 30.92 47.94 -7.00
N CYS A 30 30.12 48.93 -6.62
CA CYS A 30 30.36 50.24 -6.02
C CYS A 30 29.07 50.64 -5.29
N SER A 31 29.21 51.20 -4.09
CA SER A 31 28.11 51.75 -3.30
C SER A 31 27.70 53.11 -3.84
N VAL A 32 26.40 53.35 -4.01
CA VAL A 32 25.83 54.71 -4.11
C VAL A 32 24.81 54.89 -3.00
N ASN A 33 25.15 55.80 -2.08
CA ASN A 33 24.34 56.26 -0.97
C ASN A 33 23.56 57.50 -1.41
N LEU A 34 22.24 57.53 -1.19
CA LEU A 34 21.48 58.78 -1.18
C LEU A 34 20.50 58.75 0.01
N LYS A 35 20.76 59.60 1.00
CA LYS A 35 19.87 59.86 2.14
C LYS A 35 18.73 60.78 1.70
N THR A 36 17.50 60.55 2.17
CA THR A 36 16.84 61.36 3.22
C THR A 36 15.31 61.20 3.26
N LYS A 37 14.79 61.44 4.47
CA LYS A 37 13.41 61.78 4.90
C LYS A 37 12.43 60.64 5.21
N ALA A 38 12.33 60.39 6.52
CA ALA A 38 11.10 59.96 7.17
C ALA A 38 10.01 61.04 6.99
N PHE A 39 8.78 60.60 6.70
CA PHE A 39 7.56 61.37 6.86
C PHE A 39 6.47 60.38 7.30
N GLU A 40 6.06 60.48 8.56
CA GLU A 40 4.91 59.80 9.11
C GLU A 40 3.64 60.45 8.57
N THR A 41 2.71 59.64 8.07
CA THR A 41 1.28 59.95 8.10
C THR A 41 0.53 58.74 8.60
N GLU A 42 -0.30 59.00 9.60
CA GLU A 42 -1.11 58.09 10.39
C GLU A 42 -2.34 57.56 9.64
N ASN A 43 -2.61 56.27 9.88
CA ASN A 43 -3.90 55.71 10.27
C ASN A 43 -4.95 55.26 9.21
N GLU A 44 -5.66 54.21 9.63
CA GLU A 44 -6.97 53.73 9.15
C GLU A 44 -7.05 52.88 7.88
N ARG A 45 -6.56 51.62 7.91
CA ARG A 45 -7.14 50.55 7.05
C ARG A 45 -6.84 49.08 7.36
N GLN A 46 -6.35 48.73 8.55
CA GLN A 46 -6.12 47.32 8.92
C GLN A 46 -6.68 46.97 10.30
N LYS A 47 -7.99 47.14 10.48
CA LYS A 47 -8.79 46.38 11.45
C LYS A 47 -9.50 45.21 10.75
N SER A 48 -8.75 44.31 10.12
CA SER A 48 -9.30 43.01 9.73
C SER A 48 -8.70 41.93 10.62
N LEU A 49 -9.56 41.21 11.33
CA LEU A 49 -9.25 40.13 12.29
C LEU A 49 -8.81 38.82 11.59
N VAL A 50 -8.38 38.90 10.33
CA VAL A 50 -7.95 37.73 9.55
C VAL A 50 -6.51 37.95 9.12
N PRO A 51 -5.55 37.12 9.56
CA PRO A 51 -4.20 37.19 9.02
C PRO A 51 -4.25 36.75 7.55
N TYR A 52 -4.13 37.71 6.64
CA TYR A 52 -3.77 37.41 5.25
C TYR A 52 -2.35 36.86 5.26
N ARG A 53 -2.22 35.59 4.85
CA ARG A 53 -0.94 34.86 4.85
C ARG A 53 -0.03 35.41 3.76
N THR A 54 0.71 36.48 4.06
CA THR A 54 1.96 36.82 3.36
C THR A 54 3.05 35.88 3.83
N GLN A 55 3.05 34.63 3.35
CA GLN A 55 4.26 33.82 3.37
C GLN A 55 4.91 33.89 2.00
N SER A 56 5.98 34.66 2.01
CA SER A 56 7.03 34.82 1.01
C SER A 56 7.29 33.58 0.14
N THR A 57 7.47 33.86 -1.14
CA THR A 57 8.11 33.05 -2.19
C THR A 57 9.59 32.73 -1.91
N ASP A 58 9.97 32.54 -0.65
CA ASP A 58 11.36 32.24 -0.26
C ASP A 58 11.47 31.15 0.82
N ALA A 59 10.46 30.28 0.91
CA ALA A 59 10.68 28.95 1.45
C ALA A 59 11.25 28.11 0.32
N ARG A 60 12.58 27.94 0.28
CA ARG A 60 13.19 26.71 -0.23
C ARG A 60 12.38 25.57 0.39
N ALA A 61 11.47 24.99 -0.38
CA ALA A 61 10.77 23.77 -0.02
C ALA A 61 11.88 22.82 0.45
N GLN A 62 11.84 22.43 1.73
CA GLN A 62 12.78 21.46 2.23
C GLN A 62 12.63 20.23 1.35
N VAL A 63 13.59 20.03 0.45
CA VAL A 63 13.70 18.83 -0.36
C VAL A 63 13.87 17.73 0.67
N VAL A 64 12.79 16.98 0.90
CA VAL A 64 12.83 15.78 1.73
C VAL A 64 13.88 14.88 1.09
N GLN A 65 15.05 14.81 1.71
CA GLN A 65 16.10 13.88 1.32
C GLN A 65 15.46 12.49 1.40
N PRO A 66 15.41 11.72 0.29
CA PRO A 66 14.88 10.37 0.36
C PRO A 66 15.77 9.60 1.34
N GLY A 67 15.17 9.12 2.44
CA GLY A 67 15.86 8.30 3.42
C GLY A 67 16.45 7.04 2.77
N PRO A 68 17.31 6.29 3.51
CA PRO A 68 17.92 5.07 3.00
C PRO A 68 16.88 4.15 2.35
N ARG A 69 17.14 3.74 1.10
CA ARG A 69 16.23 2.85 0.37
C ARG A 69 16.24 1.49 1.07
N GLU A 70 15.18 1.17 1.80
CA GLU A 70 15.02 -0.17 2.34
C GLU A 70 15.02 -1.20 1.20
N PRO A 71 15.69 -2.36 1.37
CA PRO A 71 15.68 -3.41 0.39
C PRO A 71 14.25 -3.83 0.05
N TYR A 72 14.00 -4.16 -1.22
CA TYR A 72 12.67 -4.54 -1.68
C TYR A 72 12.13 -5.75 -0.89
N SER A 73 12.94 -6.77 -0.65
CA SER A 73 12.52 -7.96 0.10
C SER A 73 12.53 -7.70 1.61
N PRO A 74 11.42 -7.98 2.33
CA PRO A 74 11.40 -7.98 3.79
C PRO A 74 12.21 -9.12 4.42
N HIS A 75 12.65 -10.09 3.62
CA HIS A 75 13.34 -11.30 4.06
C HIS A 75 14.85 -11.22 3.79
N GLN A 76 15.56 -10.41 4.58
CA GLN A 76 16.96 -10.02 4.29
C GLN A 76 18.03 -10.90 4.93
N HIS A 77 17.68 -11.69 5.96
CA HIS A 77 18.63 -12.53 6.70
C HIS A 77 18.33 -14.03 6.50
N PRO A 78 18.71 -14.62 5.35
CA PRO A 78 18.73 -16.06 5.20
C PRO A 78 20.03 -16.62 5.78
N GLU A 79 19.91 -17.58 6.70
CA GLU A 79 21.06 -18.28 7.27
C GLU A 79 21.54 -19.41 6.36
N ASN A 80 20.60 -20.04 5.62
CA ASN A 80 20.84 -21.20 4.77
C ASN A 80 20.42 -20.96 3.31
N ASN A 81 21.01 -21.72 2.37
CA ASN A 81 20.62 -21.70 0.96
C ASN A 81 19.12 -22.01 0.76
N MET A 82 18.57 -22.93 1.56
CA MET A 82 17.14 -23.25 1.51
C MET A 82 16.28 -22.10 2.01
N ASP A 83 16.69 -21.42 3.08
CA ASP A 83 15.97 -20.26 3.59
C ASP A 83 16.01 -19.09 2.60
N PHE A 84 17.10 -18.93 1.86
CA PHE A 84 17.21 -17.98 0.75
C PHE A 84 16.20 -18.31 -0.37
N VAL A 85 16.14 -19.55 -0.82
CA VAL A 85 15.17 -19.98 -1.86
C VAL A 85 13.74 -19.77 -1.38
N MET A 86 13.42 -20.14 -0.14
CA MET A 86 12.08 -19.94 0.43
C MET A 86 11.73 -18.46 0.58
N ALA A 87 12.70 -17.62 0.96
CA ALA A 87 12.51 -16.16 1.03
C ALA A 87 12.18 -15.58 -0.35
N ARG A 88 12.90 -15.98 -1.40
CA ARG A 88 12.64 -15.54 -2.78
C ARG A 88 11.29 -16.05 -3.31
N ALA A 89 10.90 -17.27 -2.95
CA ALA A 89 9.58 -17.80 -3.29
C ALA A 89 8.45 -17.01 -2.62
N ASP A 90 8.60 -16.64 -1.35
CA ASP A 90 7.66 -15.76 -0.65
C ASP A 90 7.61 -14.35 -1.27
N ASP A 91 8.75 -13.77 -1.64
CA ASP A 91 8.82 -12.47 -2.32
C ASP A 91 8.02 -12.49 -3.65
N LEU A 92 8.14 -13.56 -4.44
CA LEU A 92 7.43 -13.73 -5.72
C LEU A 92 5.92 -13.93 -5.52
N LEU A 93 5.51 -14.79 -4.58
CA LEU A 93 4.09 -15.02 -4.29
C LEU A 93 3.40 -13.78 -3.72
N ASN A 94 4.06 -13.07 -2.81
CA ASN A 94 3.52 -11.84 -2.24
C ASN A 94 3.49 -10.71 -3.26
N TRP A 95 4.44 -10.67 -4.19
CA TRP A 95 4.38 -9.76 -5.33
C TRP A 95 3.13 -10.04 -6.17
N GLY A 96 2.88 -11.29 -6.57
CA GLY A 96 1.66 -11.64 -7.30
C GLY A 96 0.38 -11.25 -6.56
N ARG A 97 0.26 -11.65 -5.28
CA ARG A 97 -0.93 -11.36 -4.46
C ARG A 97 -1.18 -9.87 -4.25
N ARG A 98 -0.14 -9.05 -4.05
CA ARG A 98 -0.31 -7.62 -3.76
C ARG A 98 -0.64 -6.81 -5.02
N THR A 99 -0.27 -7.30 -6.20
CA THR A 99 -0.48 -6.60 -7.48
C THR A 99 -1.80 -6.93 -8.15
N SER A 100 -2.51 -7.97 -7.72
CA SER A 100 -3.78 -8.41 -8.32
C SER A 100 -4.83 -8.65 -7.25
N ILE A 101 -5.20 -7.61 -6.51
CA ILE A 101 -6.14 -7.72 -5.40
C ILE A 101 -7.54 -7.48 -5.95
N TRP A 102 -8.44 -8.47 -5.85
CA TRP A 102 -9.82 -8.32 -6.29
C TRP A 102 -10.77 -8.16 -5.10
N PRO A 103 -11.15 -6.91 -4.76
CA PRO A 103 -12.13 -6.66 -3.74
C PRO A 103 -13.55 -6.95 -4.22
N MET A 104 -14.33 -7.57 -3.34
CA MET A 104 -15.77 -7.42 -3.34
C MET A 104 -16.21 -6.24 -2.47
N THR A 105 -17.15 -5.47 -2.99
CA THR A 105 -17.70 -4.29 -2.33
C THR A 105 -18.98 -4.65 -1.59
N PHE A 106 -18.99 -4.52 -0.26
CA PHE A 106 -20.22 -4.47 0.53
C PHE A 106 -20.64 -3.02 0.73
N GLY A 107 -21.34 -2.45 -0.27
CA GLY A 107 -21.88 -1.10 -0.19
C GLY A 107 -23.19 -1.06 0.61
N LEU A 108 -23.11 -0.72 1.91
CA LEU A 108 -24.27 -0.71 2.82
C LEU A 108 -24.89 0.67 3.03
N ALA A 109 -24.08 1.73 2.97
CA ALA A 109 -24.51 3.10 3.27
C ALA A 109 -23.68 4.13 2.50
N CYS A 110 -23.57 5.36 3.01
CA CYS A 110 -22.86 6.49 2.38
C CYS A 110 -21.39 6.21 2.02
N CYS A 111 -20.69 5.33 2.75
CA CYS A 111 -19.32 4.92 2.41
C CYS A 111 -19.24 4.19 1.06
N ALA A 112 -20.35 3.62 0.56
CA ALA A 112 -20.41 3.02 -0.76
C ALA A 112 -20.22 4.04 -1.88
N VAL A 113 -20.74 5.26 -1.72
CA VAL A 113 -20.60 6.32 -2.72
C VAL A 113 -19.14 6.76 -2.82
N GLU A 114 -18.45 6.92 -1.68
CA GLU A 114 -17.03 7.24 -1.74
C GLU A 114 -16.20 6.07 -2.31
N MET A 115 -16.60 4.83 -2.03
CA MET A 115 -15.96 3.67 -2.68
C MET A 115 -16.16 3.67 -4.20
N MET A 116 -17.27 4.23 -4.72
CA MET A 116 -17.45 4.47 -6.15
C MET A 116 -16.52 5.60 -6.65
N HIS A 117 -16.33 6.67 -5.87
CA HIS A 117 -15.35 7.72 -6.18
C HIS A 117 -13.91 7.20 -6.22
N PHE A 118 -13.58 6.21 -5.39
CA PHE A 118 -12.29 5.52 -5.46
C PHE A 118 -12.10 4.75 -6.78
N ALA A 119 -13.17 4.22 -7.38
CA ALA A 119 -13.13 3.62 -8.71
C ALA A 119 -13.29 4.64 -9.86
N ALA A 120 -13.63 5.89 -9.56
CA ALA A 120 -13.74 6.94 -10.57
C ALA A 120 -12.34 7.30 -11.12
N PRO A 121 -12.24 7.85 -12.34
CA PRO A 121 -10.97 8.09 -13.02
C PRO A 121 -10.03 9.07 -12.30
N ARG A 122 -10.54 9.83 -11.32
CA ARG A 122 -9.72 10.74 -10.50
C ARG A 122 -8.71 9.99 -9.63
N TYR A 123 -9.13 8.88 -9.04
CA TYR A 123 -8.29 8.09 -8.12
C TYR A 123 -7.90 6.73 -8.68
N ASP A 124 -8.63 6.25 -9.70
CA ASP A 124 -8.38 5.08 -10.53
C ASP A 124 -7.71 3.92 -9.77
N MET A 125 -8.53 3.13 -9.09
CA MET A 125 -8.07 1.95 -8.37
C MET A 125 -7.42 0.89 -9.26
N ASP A 126 -7.79 0.81 -10.55
CA ASP A 126 -7.31 -0.23 -11.47
C ASP A 126 -5.81 -0.09 -11.74
N ARG A 127 -5.27 1.13 -11.61
CA ARG A 127 -3.83 1.41 -11.65
C ARG A 127 -3.03 0.59 -10.64
N PHE A 128 -3.62 0.22 -9.50
CA PHE A 128 -2.99 -0.59 -8.46
C PHE A 128 -3.30 -2.09 -8.59
N GLY A 129 -3.93 -2.49 -9.69
CA GLY A 129 -4.40 -3.86 -9.95
C GLY A 129 -5.59 -4.25 -9.07
N ILE A 130 -6.42 -3.27 -8.74
CA ILE A 130 -7.62 -3.42 -7.91
C ILE A 130 -8.85 -3.39 -8.82
N VAL A 131 -9.53 -4.53 -8.93
CA VAL A 131 -10.73 -4.66 -9.79
C VAL A 131 -11.91 -5.09 -8.95
N PHE A 132 -13.01 -4.34 -9.02
CA PHE A 132 -14.23 -4.72 -8.33
C PHE A 132 -14.87 -5.94 -8.98
N ARG A 133 -15.14 -6.95 -8.15
CA ARG A 133 -15.81 -8.17 -8.59
C ARG A 133 -17.02 -8.44 -7.70
N ALA A 134 -18.16 -8.71 -8.36
CA ALA A 134 -19.45 -8.88 -7.70
C ALA A 134 -19.61 -10.24 -6.98
N SER A 135 -18.86 -11.26 -7.40
CA SER A 135 -18.99 -12.63 -6.87
C SER A 135 -17.97 -12.94 -5.77
N PRO A 136 -18.37 -13.30 -4.53
CA PRO A 136 -17.44 -13.57 -3.43
C PRO A 136 -16.46 -14.70 -3.70
N ARG A 137 -16.86 -15.70 -4.49
CA ARG A 137 -16.04 -16.88 -4.81
C ARG A 137 -14.76 -16.56 -5.59
N HIS A 138 -14.70 -15.40 -6.23
CA HIS A 138 -13.55 -14.95 -7.01
C HIS A 138 -12.78 -13.82 -6.31
N CYS A 139 -13.24 -13.35 -5.16
CA CYS A 139 -12.66 -12.17 -4.50
C CYS A 139 -11.75 -12.58 -3.35
N ASP A 140 -10.65 -11.84 -3.20
CA ASP A 140 -9.70 -12.05 -2.11
C ASP A 140 -9.88 -11.00 -1.00
N VAL A 141 -10.41 -9.82 -1.33
CA VAL A 141 -10.64 -8.76 -0.35
C VAL A 141 -12.13 -8.49 -0.20
N MET A 142 -12.58 -8.27 1.03
CA MET A 142 -13.94 -7.81 1.30
C MET A 142 -13.87 -6.41 1.90
N ILE A 143 -14.47 -5.44 1.21
CA ILE A 143 -14.61 -4.07 1.73
C ILE A 143 -15.99 -3.94 2.35
N VAL A 144 -16.05 -3.75 3.66
CA VAL A 144 -17.32 -3.46 4.36
C VAL A 144 -17.48 -1.96 4.46
N ALA A 145 -18.31 -1.40 3.57
CA ALA A 145 -18.48 0.04 3.44
C ALA A 145 -19.84 0.49 3.98
N GLY A 146 -19.82 1.02 5.20
CA GLY A 146 -20.97 1.64 5.83
C GLY A 146 -21.52 0.87 7.03
N THR A 147 -22.78 1.11 7.35
CA THR A 147 -23.42 0.64 8.58
C THR A 147 -23.87 -0.81 8.47
N LEU A 148 -23.38 -1.68 9.37
CA LEU A 148 -23.82 -3.06 9.45
C LEU A 148 -25.04 -3.19 10.38
N THR A 149 -26.19 -3.55 9.83
CA THR A 149 -27.41 -3.80 10.62
C THR A 149 -27.46 -5.24 11.13
N ASN A 150 -28.19 -5.47 12.23
CA ASN A 150 -28.38 -6.81 12.81
C ASN A 150 -29.00 -7.79 11.80
N LYS A 151 -29.89 -7.30 10.92
CA LYS A 151 -30.49 -8.09 9.84
C LYS A 151 -29.47 -8.50 8.77
N MET A 152 -28.49 -7.62 8.49
CA MET A 152 -27.48 -7.85 7.46
C MET A 152 -26.29 -8.68 7.97
N ALA A 153 -26.04 -8.69 9.28
CA ALA A 153 -24.95 -9.44 9.92
C ALA A 153 -24.83 -10.91 9.48
N PRO A 154 -25.89 -11.75 9.47
CA PRO A 154 -25.77 -13.13 9.03
C PRO A 154 -25.49 -13.25 7.51
N ALA A 155 -25.98 -12.32 6.70
CA ALA A 155 -25.70 -12.32 5.25
C ALA A 155 -24.23 -11.99 4.98
N LEU A 156 -23.67 -11.00 5.68
CA LEU A 156 -22.25 -10.68 5.60
C LEU A 156 -21.39 -11.89 5.97
N ARG A 157 -21.75 -12.60 7.05
CA ARG A 157 -21.02 -13.79 7.49
C ARG A 157 -21.00 -14.88 6.42
N ARG A 158 -22.16 -15.20 5.84
CA ARG A 158 -22.28 -16.21 4.76
C ARG A 158 -21.40 -15.88 3.57
N VAL A 159 -21.32 -14.60 3.21
CA VAL A 159 -20.52 -14.17 2.07
C VAL A 159 -19.04 -14.26 2.36
N TYR A 160 -18.61 -13.89 3.56
CA TYR A 160 -17.22 -14.07 4.01
C TYR A 160 -16.80 -15.55 4.01
N ASP A 161 -17.69 -16.44 4.43
CA ASP A 161 -17.43 -17.88 4.47
C ASP A 161 -17.34 -18.52 3.06
N GLN A 162 -17.92 -17.88 2.03
CA GLN A 162 -17.84 -18.31 0.63
C GLN A 162 -16.57 -17.85 -0.10
N MET A 163 -15.77 -16.98 0.51
CA MET A 163 -14.54 -16.47 -0.11
C MET A 163 -13.39 -17.50 -0.03
N PRO A 164 -12.53 -17.57 -1.05
CA PRO A 164 -11.34 -18.42 -1.00
C PRO A 164 -10.38 -17.98 0.12
N ASN A 165 -9.47 -18.88 0.50
CA ASN A 165 -8.32 -18.56 1.35
C ASN A 165 -7.11 -18.39 0.43
N PRO A 166 -6.32 -17.29 0.44
CA PRO A 166 -6.24 -16.19 1.40
C PRO A 166 -7.28 -15.08 1.18
N ARG A 167 -7.86 -14.57 2.27
CA ARG A 167 -8.80 -13.44 2.23
C ARG A 167 -8.45 -12.35 3.24
N TRP A 168 -8.76 -11.10 2.91
CA TRP A 168 -8.59 -9.96 3.81
C TRP A 168 -9.85 -9.10 3.90
N VAL A 169 -10.04 -8.46 5.04
CA VAL A 169 -11.21 -7.59 5.29
C VAL A 169 -10.76 -6.17 5.58
N ILE A 170 -11.29 -5.23 4.80
CA ILE A 170 -11.14 -3.79 5.04
C ILE A 170 -12.46 -3.27 5.60
N SER A 171 -12.41 -2.73 6.81
CA SER A 171 -13.54 -2.01 7.39
C SER A 171 -13.47 -0.54 6.99
N MET A 172 -14.45 -0.08 6.22
CA MET A 172 -14.49 1.27 5.67
C MET A 172 -15.56 2.11 6.37
N GLY A 173 -15.09 3.15 7.05
CA GLY A 173 -15.93 4.15 7.71
C GLY A 173 -16.21 3.85 9.19
N SER A 174 -16.58 4.90 9.93
CA SER A 174 -16.79 4.86 11.38
C SER A 174 -17.84 3.83 11.79
N CYS A 175 -18.89 3.66 10.98
CA CYS A 175 -19.98 2.73 11.25
C CYS A 175 -19.52 1.26 11.14
N ALA A 176 -18.69 0.92 10.16
CA ALA A 176 -18.13 -0.43 10.02
C ALA A 176 -17.07 -0.71 11.09
N ASN A 177 -16.26 0.29 11.47
CA ASN A 177 -15.16 0.10 12.43
C ASN A 177 -15.67 -0.22 13.85
N GLY A 178 -16.71 0.49 14.30
CA GLY A 178 -17.19 0.38 15.69
C GLY A 178 -18.63 0.84 15.91
N GLY A 179 -19.48 0.85 14.88
CA GLY A 179 -20.86 1.35 14.95
C GLY A 179 -21.01 2.84 14.69
N GLY A 180 -19.94 3.63 14.85
CA GLY A 180 -19.85 5.02 14.42
C GLY A 180 -21.00 5.88 14.97
N TYR A 181 -21.61 6.67 14.08
CA TYR A 181 -22.75 7.53 14.44
C TYR A 181 -23.93 6.73 15.04
N TYR A 182 -24.14 5.49 14.58
CA TYR A 182 -25.23 4.62 14.99
C TYR A 182 -24.87 3.65 16.13
N HIS A 183 -23.78 3.89 16.86
CA HIS A 183 -23.30 3.00 17.92
C HIS A 183 -24.33 2.70 19.01
N TYR A 184 -25.20 3.68 19.32
CA TYR A 184 -26.25 3.56 20.33
C TYR A 184 -27.63 3.18 19.76
N SER A 185 -27.71 2.89 18.46
CA SER A 185 -28.97 2.44 17.87
C SER A 185 -29.23 0.96 18.16
N TYR A 186 -30.52 0.57 18.21
CA TYR A 186 -30.94 -0.79 18.55
C TYR A 186 -30.68 -1.81 17.42
N SER A 187 -30.62 -1.36 16.17
CA SER A 187 -30.60 -2.21 14.98
C SER A 187 -29.24 -2.33 14.30
N VAL A 188 -28.20 -1.68 14.83
CA VAL A 188 -26.85 -1.65 14.25
C VAL A 188 -25.87 -2.43 15.10
N VAL A 189 -25.00 -3.19 14.43
CA VAL A 189 -23.88 -3.87 15.07
C VAL A 189 -22.80 -2.83 15.40
N ARG A 190 -22.27 -2.88 16.62
CA ARG A 190 -21.20 -1.97 17.11
C ARG A 190 -19.82 -2.25 16.50
N GLY A 191 -19.77 -2.57 15.22
CA GLY A 191 -18.55 -2.90 14.48
C GLY A 191 -18.65 -4.22 13.71
N CYS A 192 -18.09 -4.23 12.51
CA CYS A 192 -17.99 -5.39 11.64
C CYS A 192 -17.12 -6.51 12.26
N ASP A 193 -16.18 -6.13 13.13
CA ASP A 193 -15.23 -7.04 13.78
C ASP A 193 -15.90 -8.12 14.64
N ARG A 194 -17.15 -7.87 15.09
CA ARG A 194 -17.94 -8.88 15.83
C ARG A 194 -18.38 -10.06 14.95
N ILE A 195 -18.42 -9.89 13.63
CA ILE A 195 -18.95 -10.88 12.67
C ILE A 195 -17.84 -11.50 11.83
N VAL A 196 -16.92 -10.66 11.36
CA VAL A 196 -15.79 -11.04 10.51
C VAL A 196 -14.52 -10.37 11.03
N PRO A 197 -13.37 -11.06 11.02
CA PRO A 197 -12.12 -10.49 11.50
C PRO A 197 -11.65 -9.40 10.55
N VAL A 198 -11.44 -8.18 11.06
CA VAL A 198 -10.99 -7.04 10.25
C VAL A 198 -9.47 -6.96 10.20
N ASP A 199 -8.90 -6.77 9.01
CA ASP A 199 -7.45 -6.62 8.83
C ASP A 199 -6.97 -5.18 8.91
N ILE A 200 -7.76 -4.26 8.35
CA ILE A 200 -7.45 -2.83 8.26
C ILE A 200 -8.73 -2.02 8.48
N TYR A 201 -8.60 -0.98 9.29
CA TYR A 201 -9.66 -0.02 9.58
C TYR A 201 -9.37 1.29 8.83
N VAL A 202 -10.35 1.80 8.10
CA VAL A 202 -10.27 3.10 7.42
C VAL A 202 -11.07 4.12 8.23
N PRO A 203 -10.44 5.15 8.81
CA PRO A 203 -11.14 6.20 9.53
C PRO A 203 -11.86 7.14 8.57
N GLY A 204 -13.05 7.62 8.96
CA GLY A 204 -13.85 8.60 8.21
C GLY A 204 -15.36 8.35 8.28
N CYS A 205 -16.17 9.34 7.89
CA CYS A 205 -17.64 9.22 7.89
C CYS A 205 -18.31 10.18 6.86
N PRO A 206 -18.24 9.92 5.54
CA PRO A 206 -17.44 8.87 4.90
C PRO A 206 -15.94 9.21 4.88
N PRO A 207 -15.04 8.22 4.77
CA PRO A 207 -13.63 8.50 4.48
C PRO A 207 -13.49 9.22 3.14
N THR A 208 -12.36 9.87 2.88
CA THR A 208 -12.04 10.35 1.53
C THR A 208 -11.58 9.18 0.65
N ALA A 209 -11.78 9.27 -0.66
CA ALA A 209 -11.30 8.26 -1.61
C ALA A 209 -9.78 8.04 -1.51
N GLU A 210 -9.02 9.09 -1.19
CA GLU A 210 -7.57 9.02 -0.91
C GLU A 210 -7.25 8.19 0.33
N ALA A 211 -8.05 8.33 1.39
CA ALA A 211 -7.87 7.54 2.61
C ALA A 211 -8.15 6.05 2.35
N LEU A 212 -9.14 5.73 1.52
CA LEU A 212 -9.40 4.36 1.10
C LEU A 212 -8.24 3.80 0.26
N LEU A 213 -7.71 4.59 -0.69
CA LEU A 213 -6.52 4.22 -1.46
C LEU A 213 -5.31 3.95 -0.55
N TYR A 214 -5.10 4.81 0.44
CA TYR A 214 -4.04 4.62 1.43
C TYR A 214 -4.20 3.31 2.23
N ALA A 215 -5.44 2.94 2.59
CA ALA A 215 -5.71 1.67 3.25
C ALA A 215 -5.33 0.46 2.38
N PHE A 216 -5.56 0.52 1.07
CA PHE A 216 -5.09 -0.50 0.13
C PHE A 216 -3.57 -0.57 0.05
N LEU A 217 -2.87 0.57 0.03
CA LEU A 217 -1.40 0.59 0.09
C LEU A 217 -0.88 -0.04 1.39
N GLN A 218 -1.57 0.18 2.50
CA GLN A 218 -1.26 -0.45 3.78
C GLN A 218 -1.54 -1.97 3.75
N LEU A 219 -2.60 -2.41 3.06
CA LEU A 219 -2.87 -3.82 2.82
C LEU A 219 -1.76 -4.48 2.00
N GLN A 220 -1.32 -3.83 0.92
CA GLN A 220 -0.20 -4.31 0.12
C GLN A 220 1.07 -4.45 0.96
N LYS A 221 1.35 -3.52 1.89
CA LYS A 221 2.45 -3.63 2.86
C LYS A 221 2.27 -4.79 3.86
N LYS A 222 1.03 -5.10 4.26
CA LYS A 222 0.71 -6.26 5.10
C LYS A 222 0.97 -7.56 4.33
N ILE A 223 0.47 -7.67 3.10
CA ILE A 223 0.66 -8.81 2.19
C ILE A 223 2.15 -9.05 1.91
N LYS A 224 2.91 -7.98 1.64
CA LYS A 224 4.36 -8.04 1.37
C LYS A 224 5.15 -8.74 2.48
N ARG A 225 4.72 -8.66 3.74
CA ARG A 225 5.42 -9.21 4.91
C ARG A 225 5.05 -10.67 5.22
N MET A 226 4.10 -11.27 4.51
CA MET A 226 3.64 -12.64 4.80
C MET A 226 4.70 -13.69 4.46
N LYS A 227 4.87 -14.70 5.31
CA LYS A 227 5.87 -15.76 5.16
C LYS A 227 5.20 -17.11 4.87
N ALA A 228 4.49 -17.23 3.75
CA ALA A 228 3.63 -18.39 3.50
C ALA A 228 4.45 -19.67 3.23
N CYS A 229 5.42 -19.60 2.32
CA CYS A 229 6.34 -20.68 1.97
C CYS A 229 7.24 -21.03 3.15
N GLN A 230 7.86 -20.04 3.80
CA GLN A 230 8.71 -20.28 4.96
C GLN A 230 7.94 -20.96 6.10
N ASN A 231 6.73 -20.50 6.42
CA ASN A 231 5.91 -21.12 7.47
C ASN A 231 5.44 -22.52 7.07
N TRP A 232 5.10 -22.74 5.80
CA TRP A 232 4.75 -24.07 5.29
C TRP A 232 5.94 -25.03 5.37
N TYR A 233 7.12 -24.58 4.93
CA TYR A 233 8.35 -25.36 4.95
C TYR A 233 8.72 -25.74 6.38
N ARG A 234 8.75 -24.76 7.30
CA ARG A 234 8.96 -25.02 8.72
C ARG A 234 7.93 -26.01 9.23
N ARG A 235 6.63 -25.80 9.04
CA ARG A 235 5.61 -26.72 9.58
C ARG A 235 5.75 -28.17 9.10
N ASN A 236 6.12 -28.40 7.83
CA ASN A 236 6.20 -29.77 7.29
C ASN A 236 7.55 -30.46 7.53
N TYR A 237 8.63 -29.70 7.74
CA TYR A 237 9.98 -30.23 7.92
C TYR A 237 10.59 -29.94 9.31
N TYR A 238 9.80 -29.41 10.24
CA TYR A 238 10.19 -29.14 11.62
C TYR A 238 10.03 -30.39 12.49
N ASN A 239 11.13 -30.83 13.09
CA ASN A 239 11.15 -31.91 14.09
C ASN A 239 11.05 -31.31 15.50
N PRO A 240 9.92 -31.47 16.22
CA PRO A 240 9.74 -30.86 17.54
C PRO A 240 10.66 -31.43 18.63
N LYS A 241 11.29 -32.60 18.41
CA LYS A 241 12.13 -33.27 19.41
C LYS A 241 13.60 -32.81 19.43
N LYS A 242 14.05 -32.12 18.37
CA LYS A 242 15.42 -31.58 18.31
C LYS A 242 15.34 -30.06 18.39
N ARG A 243 15.60 -29.50 19.58
CA ARG A 243 15.83 -28.06 19.77
C ARG A 243 16.88 -27.59 18.75
N GLY A 244 16.45 -26.87 17.72
CA GLY A 244 17.33 -26.08 16.85
C GLY A 244 17.93 -26.76 15.61
N MET A 245 17.42 -27.89 15.11
CA MET A 245 17.96 -28.50 13.89
C MET A 245 16.90 -28.63 12.79
N LEU A 246 17.02 -27.81 11.73
CA LEU A 246 16.38 -28.09 10.44
C LEU A 246 16.97 -29.41 9.91
N ILE A 247 16.12 -30.33 9.45
CA ILE A 247 16.57 -31.54 8.77
C ILE A 247 17.34 -31.09 7.52
N GLU A 248 18.60 -31.51 7.36
CA GLU A 248 19.37 -31.16 6.17
C GLU A 248 18.68 -31.72 4.91
N PRO A 249 18.62 -30.97 3.80
CA PRO A 249 17.84 -31.33 2.62
C PRO A 249 18.59 -32.29 1.69
N LYS A 250 19.45 -33.16 2.21
CA LYS A 250 20.16 -34.12 1.36
C LYS A 250 19.25 -35.23 0.82
N ASP A 251 18.02 -35.36 1.35
CA ASP A 251 17.14 -36.50 1.06
C ASP A 251 15.77 -36.17 0.42
N VAL A 252 15.53 -34.94 -0.05
CA VAL A 252 14.22 -34.59 -0.66
C VAL A 252 14.30 -34.50 -2.19
N PRO A 253 13.90 -35.53 -2.94
CA PRO A 253 13.85 -35.47 -4.39
C PRO A 253 12.81 -34.43 -4.83
N PHE A 254 13.21 -33.56 -5.76
CA PHE A 254 12.44 -32.47 -6.36
C PHE A 254 11.00 -32.87 -6.79
N GLN A 255 10.81 -34.15 -7.16
CA GLN A 255 9.53 -34.73 -7.55
C GLN A 255 8.46 -34.74 -6.43
N LYS A 256 8.85 -34.84 -5.15
CA LYS A 256 7.90 -34.86 -4.01
C LYS A 256 7.32 -33.47 -3.72
N LEU A 257 8.04 -32.41 -4.08
CA LEU A 257 7.62 -31.02 -3.86
C LEU A 257 6.47 -30.62 -4.81
N PHE A 258 6.52 -31.11 -6.06
CA PHE A 258 5.52 -30.77 -7.10
C PHE A 258 4.16 -31.46 -6.87
N ASN A 259 4.17 -32.71 -6.39
CA ASN A 259 2.94 -33.47 -6.13
C ASN A 259 2.16 -32.98 -4.88
N LEU A 260 2.81 -32.27 -3.96
CA LEU A 260 2.21 -31.81 -2.71
C LEU A 260 1.41 -30.50 -2.84
N VAL A 261 1.64 -29.73 -3.90
CA VAL A 261 0.83 -28.55 -4.25
C VAL A 261 -0.57 -28.95 -4.71
N LYS A 262 -0.76 -30.18 -5.20
CA LYS A 262 -2.03 -30.68 -5.75
C LYS A 262 -3.05 -31.13 -4.70
N MET A 263 -2.66 -31.32 -3.43
CA MET A 263 -3.49 -32.01 -2.41
C MET A 263 -4.25 -31.10 -1.43
N LYS A 264 -4.21 -29.76 -1.55
CA LYS A 264 -4.92 -28.85 -0.62
C LYS A 264 -5.88 -27.90 -1.32
N ALA A 265 -6.95 -28.48 -1.88
CA ALA A 265 -8.13 -27.75 -2.33
C ALA A 265 -9.44 -28.46 -1.92
N GLN A 266 -9.48 -29.07 -0.74
CA GLN A 266 -10.73 -29.57 -0.18
C GLN A 266 -11.15 -28.67 0.99
N PRO A 267 -12.27 -27.94 0.89
CA PRO A 267 -12.81 -27.20 2.02
C PRO A 267 -13.26 -28.19 3.11
N LYS A 268 -12.95 -27.88 4.38
CA LYS A 268 -13.52 -28.62 5.51
C LYS A 268 -15.04 -28.44 5.51
N PRO A 269 -15.82 -29.50 5.75
CA PRO A 269 -17.25 -29.34 6.03
C PRO A 269 -17.42 -28.53 7.32
N LEU A 270 -18.45 -27.67 7.32
CA LEU A 270 -18.92 -26.97 8.50
C LEU A 270 -19.84 -27.95 9.23
N ASP A 271 -19.36 -28.46 10.38
CA ASP A 271 -20.21 -29.09 11.40
C ASP A 271 -20.92 -27.99 12.22
#